data_AF-A0AA37XCR8-F1
#
_entry.id   AF-A0AA37XCR8-F1
#
_cell.length_a   1.000
_cell.length_b   1.000
_cell.length_c   1.000
_cell.angle_alpha   90.00
_cell.angle_beta   90.00
_cell.angle_gamma   90.00
#
_symmetry.space_group_name_H-M   'P 1'
#
loop_
_entity.id
_entity.type
_entity.pdbx_description
1 polymer ?
#
loop_
_entity_poly.entity_id
_entity_poly.type
_entity_poly.pdbx_seq_one_letter_code
_entity_poly.pdbx_strand_id
1 'polypeptide(L)'
;MTRTAPGDPVWHAAEGVHRAWEGTAVIGRGEEAWRRAAHDVLRWAVKTRSGFAVPASAPVAPGERVTVTARVLGVAIREPVEVVAVVEGAERVGFAYATRPGHPVDGEECFVVHRDGDAVLLTVRSLTAPAPRGPWRALFPLLLVAQRVARRRYLRALR
;
A
#
# COMPACT_ATOMS: atom_id res chain seq x y z
N MET A 1 0.77 17.44 -1.49
CA MET A 1 1.23 16.36 -2.40
C MET A 1 1.56 15.13 -1.55
N THR A 2 1.22 13.95 -2.05
CA THR A 2 1.54 12.63 -1.46
C THR A 2 3.04 12.36 -1.58
N ARG A 3 3.67 11.77 -0.56
CA ARG A 3 5.13 11.53 -0.51
C ARG A 3 5.57 10.29 -1.29
N THR A 4 4.66 9.35 -1.52
CA THR A 4 4.88 8.14 -2.34
C THR A 4 4.53 8.33 -3.81
N ALA A 5 3.96 9.50 -4.18
CA ALA A 5 3.74 9.94 -5.55
C ALA A 5 3.18 8.84 -6.47
N PRO A 6 1.97 8.30 -6.20
CA PRO A 6 1.40 7.21 -6.98
C PRO A 6 1.20 7.56 -8.46
N GLY A 7 1.09 8.85 -8.80
CA GLY A 7 0.94 9.32 -10.17
C GLY A 7 2.22 9.28 -10.99
N ASP A 8 3.38 9.27 -10.33
CA ASP A 8 4.66 9.47 -10.99
C ASP A 8 5.27 8.13 -11.41
N PRO A 9 5.77 8.00 -12.66
CA PRO A 9 6.40 6.76 -13.12
C PRO A 9 7.64 6.43 -12.28
N VAL A 10 8.45 7.43 -11.98
CA VAL A 10 9.67 7.32 -11.17
C VAL A 10 9.42 7.99 -9.81
N TRP A 11 9.84 7.34 -8.73
CA TRP A 11 9.73 7.90 -7.39
C TRP A 11 11.09 8.30 -6.84
N HIS A 12 11.21 9.58 -6.48
CA HIS A 12 12.33 10.12 -5.74
C HIS A 12 11.92 10.26 -4.29
N ALA A 13 12.24 9.24 -3.48
CA ALA A 13 11.93 9.26 -2.06
C ALA A 13 12.64 10.44 -1.39
N ALA A 14 11.89 11.27 -0.67
CA ALA A 14 12.45 12.38 0.08
C ALA A 14 13.42 11.86 1.16
N GLU A 15 14.55 12.55 1.32
CA GLU A 15 15.48 12.28 2.42
C GLU A 15 14.81 12.58 3.77
N GLY A 16 15.03 11.74 4.77
CA GLY A 16 14.44 11.91 6.09
C GLY A 16 14.52 10.70 7.00
N VAL A 17 13.77 10.75 8.09
CA VAL A 17 13.73 9.69 9.12
C VAL A 17 12.97 8.43 8.68
N HIS A 18 12.21 8.51 7.59
CA HIS A 18 11.45 7.38 7.04
C HIS A 18 12.36 6.48 6.21
N ARG A 19 12.26 5.18 6.44
CA ARG A 19 12.83 4.16 5.56
C ARG A 19 11.99 4.07 4.30
N ALA A 20 12.57 4.46 3.17
CA ALA A 20 11.98 4.29 1.85
C ALA A 20 12.12 2.85 1.35
N TRP A 21 11.11 2.35 0.66
CA TRP A 21 11.16 1.08 -0.04
C TRP A 21 10.22 1.11 -1.25
N GLU A 22 10.71 0.63 -2.39
CA GLU A 22 9.94 0.38 -3.60
C GLU A 22 10.13 -1.08 -4.03
N GLY A 23 9.06 -1.69 -4.54
CA GLY A 23 9.13 -2.99 -5.19
C GLY A 23 8.12 -3.08 -6.31
N THR A 24 8.52 -3.73 -7.40
CA THR A 24 7.68 -3.92 -8.59
C THR A 24 7.62 -5.41 -8.95
N ALA A 25 6.45 -5.87 -9.39
CA ALA A 25 6.27 -7.21 -9.93
C ALA A 25 5.34 -7.19 -11.13
N VAL A 26 5.63 -8.02 -12.13
CA VAL A 26 4.68 -8.34 -13.21
C VAL A 26 3.54 -9.16 -12.60
N ILE A 27 2.31 -8.75 -12.88
CA ILE A 27 1.07 -9.36 -12.39
C ILE A 27 0.17 -9.89 -13.51
N GLY A 28 0.53 -9.64 -14.77
CA GLY A 28 -0.19 -10.20 -15.91
C GLY A 28 0.23 -9.55 -17.22
N ARG A 29 -0.53 -9.85 -18.28
CA ARG A 29 -0.35 -9.28 -19.61
C ARG A 29 -1.69 -8.97 -20.28
N GLY A 30 -1.70 -7.93 -21.12
CA GLY A 30 -2.84 -7.53 -21.93
C GLY A 30 -3.99 -6.83 -21.19
N GLU A 31 -4.98 -6.44 -21.99
CA GLU A 31 -6.14 -5.64 -21.58
C GLU A 31 -6.96 -6.28 -20.45
N GLU A 32 -7.10 -7.60 -20.47
CA GLU A 32 -7.91 -8.29 -19.46
C GLU A 32 -7.23 -8.27 -18.09
N ALA A 33 -5.91 -8.49 -18.03
CA ALA A 33 -5.14 -8.38 -16.80
C ALA A 33 -5.14 -6.95 -16.28
N TRP A 34 -5.02 -5.97 -17.18
CA TRP A 34 -5.10 -4.56 -16.82
C TRP A 34 -6.44 -4.22 -16.16
N ARG A 35 -7.56 -4.53 -16.83
CA ARG A 35 -8.90 -4.19 -16.34
C ARG A 35 -9.16 -4.80 -14.96
N ARG A 36 -8.77 -6.07 -14.76
CA ARG A 36 -8.89 -6.75 -13.45
C ARG A 36 -8.02 -6.07 -12.40
N ALA A 37 -6.74 -5.86 -12.68
CA ALA A 37 -5.81 -5.29 -11.72
C ALA A 37 -6.14 -3.84 -11.35
N ALA A 38 -6.51 -3.01 -12.33
CA ALA A 38 -6.94 -1.63 -12.12
C ALA A 38 -8.24 -1.55 -11.29
N HIS A 39 -9.19 -2.45 -11.53
CA HIS A 39 -10.40 -2.56 -10.72
C HIS A 39 -10.10 -2.98 -9.27
N ASP A 40 -9.23 -3.97 -9.11
CA ASP A 40 -8.92 -4.61 -7.83
C ASP A 40 -8.04 -3.72 -6.93
N VAL A 41 -7.06 -3.01 -7.51
CA VAL A 41 -6.16 -2.15 -6.73
C VAL A 41 -6.94 -1.07 -5.99
N LEU A 42 -7.95 -0.46 -6.63
CA LEU A 42 -8.80 0.55 -6.01
C LEU A 42 -9.78 -0.01 -4.98
N ARG A 43 -9.87 -1.33 -4.80
CA ARG A 43 -10.77 -1.99 -3.84
C ARG A 43 -10.01 -2.70 -2.73
N TRP A 44 -8.85 -2.16 -2.38
CA TRP A 44 -7.98 -2.69 -1.33
C TRP A 44 -7.52 -4.14 -1.56
N ALA A 45 -7.65 -4.69 -2.78
CA ALA A 45 -7.39 -6.10 -3.05
C ALA A 45 -5.94 -6.50 -2.69
N VAL A 46 -4.98 -5.60 -2.87
CA VAL A 46 -3.59 -5.86 -2.48
C VAL A 46 -3.48 -6.14 -0.98
N LYS A 47 -4.18 -5.37 -0.14
CA LYS A 47 -4.24 -5.57 1.31
C LYS A 47 -5.03 -6.83 1.66
N THR A 48 -6.24 -6.96 1.15
CA THR A 48 -7.15 -8.05 1.55
C THR A 48 -6.61 -9.43 1.14
N ARG A 49 -6.08 -9.56 -0.09
CA ARG A 49 -5.41 -10.79 -0.55
C ARG A 49 -4.07 -11.04 0.14
N SER A 50 -3.53 -10.03 0.83
CA SER A 50 -2.33 -10.16 1.67
C SER A 50 -2.64 -10.44 3.14
N GLY A 51 -3.89 -10.80 3.47
CA GLY A 51 -4.27 -11.28 4.81
C GLY A 51 -4.71 -10.19 5.78
N PHE A 52 -4.92 -8.96 5.30
CA PHE A 52 -5.51 -7.88 6.07
C PHE A 52 -7.02 -7.85 5.90
N ALA A 53 -7.75 -7.39 6.90
CA ALA A 53 -9.16 -7.05 6.75
C ALA A 53 -9.29 -5.53 6.54
N VAL A 54 -10.10 -5.13 5.56
CA VAL A 54 -10.40 -3.72 5.27
C VAL A 54 -11.91 -3.58 5.12
N PRO A 55 -12.60 -2.80 5.98
CA PRO A 55 -14.05 -2.64 5.93
C PRO A 55 -14.46 -1.63 4.85
N ALA A 56 -14.16 -1.93 3.59
CA ALA A 56 -14.50 -1.09 2.44
C ALA A 56 -15.43 -1.86 1.48
N SER A 57 -16.53 -1.23 1.09
CA SER A 57 -17.51 -1.76 0.12
C SER A 57 -17.49 -1.03 -1.22
N ALA A 58 -16.78 0.09 -1.30
CA ALA A 58 -16.65 0.93 -2.48
C ALA A 58 -15.16 1.08 -2.87
N PRO A 59 -14.87 1.57 -4.09
CA PRO A 59 -13.53 1.99 -4.45
C PRO A 59 -12.98 3.04 -3.49
N VAL A 60 -11.66 3.08 -3.32
CA VAL A 60 -10.95 4.08 -2.53
C VAL A 60 -11.30 5.49 -3.00
N ALA A 61 -11.51 6.39 -2.05
CA ALA A 61 -11.75 7.81 -2.32
C ALA A 61 -10.74 8.69 -1.56
N PRO A 62 -10.26 9.81 -2.13
CA PRO A 62 -9.43 10.76 -1.39
C PRO A 62 -10.12 11.24 -0.10
N GLY A 63 -9.38 11.26 1.00
CA GLY A 63 -9.89 11.59 2.34
C GLY A 63 -10.59 10.44 3.07
N GLU A 64 -10.78 9.29 2.43
CA GLU A 64 -11.41 8.12 3.06
C GLU A 64 -10.55 7.63 4.24
N ARG A 65 -11.19 7.46 5.40
CA ARG A 65 -10.55 6.98 6.62
C ARG A 65 -10.98 5.56 6.91
N VAL A 66 -10.02 4.66 6.92
CA VAL A 66 -10.28 3.22 7.09
C VAL A 66 -9.39 2.67 8.20
N THR A 67 -9.87 1.65 8.91
CA THR A 67 -9.03 0.86 9.82
C THR A 67 -8.70 -0.47 9.17
N VAL A 68 -7.49 -0.59 8.65
CA VAL A 68 -6.95 -1.87 8.21
C VAL A 68 -6.70 -2.72 9.46
N THR A 69 -6.95 -4.02 9.40
CA THR A 69 -6.72 -4.93 10.53
C THR A 69 -5.82 -6.08 10.10
N ALA A 70 -4.66 -6.18 10.74
CA ALA A 70 -3.78 -7.35 10.63
C ALA A 70 -4.12 -8.34 11.74
N ARG A 71 -4.14 -9.64 11.43
CA ARG A 71 -4.26 -10.70 12.44
C ARG A 71 -2.95 -11.47 12.53
N VAL A 72 -2.32 -11.45 13.70
CA VAL A 72 -1.06 -12.14 13.97
C VAL A 72 -1.23 -12.95 15.25
N LEU A 73 -1.08 -14.28 15.15
CA LEU A 73 -1.16 -15.20 16.29
C LEU A 73 -2.41 -14.97 17.18
N GLY A 74 -3.58 -14.78 16.56
CA GLY A 74 -4.85 -14.55 17.26
C GLY A 74 -5.08 -13.12 17.74
N VAL A 75 -4.08 -12.23 17.66
CA VAL A 75 -4.20 -10.82 18.05
C VAL A 75 -4.58 -9.97 16.83
N ALA A 76 -5.58 -9.10 16.99
CA ALA A 76 -6.00 -8.13 15.99
C ALA A 76 -5.28 -6.79 16.20
N ILE A 77 -4.44 -6.40 15.24
CA ILE A 77 -3.73 -5.13 15.21
C ILE A 77 -4.50 -4.17 14.30
N ARG A 78 -4.90 -3.02 14.85
CA ARG A 78 -5.64 -1.99 14.12
C ARG A 78 -4.68 -0.95 13.55
N GLU A 79 -4.83 -0.69 12.26
CA GLU A 79 -3.99 0.17 11.44
C GLU A 79 -4.88 1.28 10.84
N PRO A 80 -5.14 2.37 11.60
CA PRO A 80 -5.93 3.50 11.10
C PRO A 80 -5.14 4.26 10.03
N VAL A 81 -5.77 4.48 8.87
CA VAL A 81 -5.18 5.12 7.69
C VAL A 81 -6.14 6.14 7.07
N GLU A 82 -5.60 7.04 6.27
CA GLU A 82 -6.35 7.98 5.43
C GLU A 82 -5.85 7.89 4.00
N VAL A 83 -6.75 7.71 3.02
CA VAL A 83 -6.39 7.77 1.60
C VAL A 83 -6.05 9.22 1.26
N VAL A 84 -4.81 9.46 0.84
CA VAL A 84 -4.29 10.82 0.58
C VAL A 84 -4.17 11.14 -0.91
N ALA A 85 -4.23 10.14 -1.77
CA ALA A 85 -4.24 10.31 -3.22
C ALA A 85 -4.85 9.10 -3.91
N VAL A 86 -5.52 9.35 -5.03
CA VAL A 86 -6.01 8.36 -5.98
C VAL A 86 -5.57 8.80 -7.37
N VAL A 87 -5.17 7.85 -8.20
CA VAL A 87 -4.75 8.07 -9.58
C VAL A 87 -5.55 7.11 -10.45
N GLU A 88 -6.23 7.65 -11.45
CA GLU A 88 -7.01 6.90 -12.42
C GLU A 88 -6.70 7.46 -13.80
N GLY A 89 -5.92 6.71 -14.58
CA GLY A 89 -5.57 7.05 -15.95
C GLY A 89 -5.46 5.79 -16.80
N ALA A 90 -5.29 5.98 -18.11
CA ALA A 90 -5.23 4.88 -19.08
C ALA A 90 -4.05 3.92 -18.83
N GLU A 91 -2.91 4.45 -18.40
CA GLU A 91 -1.67 3.69 -18.22
C GLU A 91 -1.32 3.43 -16.74
N ARG A 92 -2.05 4.05 -15.81
CA ARG A 92 -1.73 4.00 -14.38
C ARG A 92 -2.97 4.18 -13.51
N VAL A 93 -3.17 3.24 -12.59
CA VAL A 93 -4.28 3.25 -11.63
C VAL A 93 -3.77 2.85 -10.25
N GLY A 94 -4.14 3.58 -9.21
CA GLY A 94 -3.69 3.27 -7.86
C GLY A 94 -4.08 4.31 -6.83
N PHE A 95 -3.58 4.12 -5.63
CA PHE A 95 -3.85 5.03 -4.53
C PHE A 95 -2.71 5.00 -3.50
N ALA A 96 -2.64 6.05 -2.70
CA ALA A 96 -1.77 6.16 -1.54
C ALA A 96 -2.60 6.43 -0.28
N TYR A 97 -2.18 5.86 0.84
CA TYR A 97 -2.70 6.21 2.14
C TYR A 97 -1.58 6.62 3.10
N ALA A 98 -1.89 7.52 4.03
CA ALA A 98 -1.03 7.88 5.14
C ALA A 98 -1.52 7.23 6.44
N THR A 99 -0.57 6.89 7.31
CA THR A 99 -0.88 6.36 8.64
C THR A 99 -1.47 7.45 9.54
N ARG A 100 -2.43 7.09 10.40
CA ARG A 100 -3.05 8.01 11.38
C ARG A 100 -2.63 7.67 12.81
N PRO A 101 -2.88 8.56 13.80
CA PRO A 101 -2.63 8.25 15.20
C PRO A 101 -3.25 6.92 15.63
N GLY A 102 -2.48 6.10 16.35
CA GLY A 102 -2.84 4.73 16.73
C GLY A 102 -2.25 3.65 15.80
N HIS A 103 -1.74 4.02 14.63
CA HIS A 103 -1.07 3.09 13.72
C HIS A 103 0.28 2.61 14.30
N PRO A 104 0.67 1.33 14.09
CA PRO A 104 1.93 0.77 14.59
C PRO A 104 3.22 1.43 14.05
N VAL A 105 3.10 2.13 12.92
CA VAL A 105 4.18 2.85 12.27
C VAL A 105 3.70 4.21 11.81
N ASP A 106 4.62 5.14 11.60
CA ASP A 106 4.36 6.41 10.93
C ASP A 106 4.84 6.34 9.48
N GLY A 107 4.05 6.84 8.53
CA GLY A 107 4.42 6.77 7.13
C GLY A 107 3.30 6.92 6.12
N GLU A 108 3.61 6.47 4.92
CA GLU A 108 2.73 6.50 3.75
C GLU A 108 3.02 5.27 2.90
N GLU A 109 2.00 4.66 2.32
CA GLU A 109 2.13 3.50 1.43
C GLU A 109 1.22 3.68 0.22
N CYS A 110 1.71 3.36 -0.98
CA CYS A 110 0.91 3.37 -2.19
C CYS A 110 0.98 2.04 -2.93
N PHE A 111 -0.09 1.78 -3.67
CA PHE A 111 -0.26 0.62 -4.54
C PHE A 111 -0.66 1.12 -5.91
N VAL A 112 0.16 0.81 -6.91
CA VAL A 112 -0.02 1.34 -8.26
C VAL A 112 0.09 0.21 -9.27
N VAL A 113 -0.97 0.03 -10.05
CA VAL A 113 -0.97 -0.80 -11.24
C VAL A 113 -0.63 0.09 -12.43
N HIS A 114 0.32 -0.33 -13.25
CA HIS A 114 0.72 0.39 -14.46
C HIS A 114 1.10 -0.55 -15.59
N ARG A 115 1.11 -0.02 -16.81
CA ARG A 115 1.46 -0.75 -18.03
C ARG A 115 2.89 -0.45 -18.47
N ASP A 116 3.55 -1.46 -19.00
CA ASP A 116 4.81 -1.35 -19.74
C ASP A 116 4.73 -2.27 -20.97
N GLY A 117 4.36 -1.68 -22.12
CA GLY A 117 3.94 -2.44 -23.29
C GLY A 117 2.75 -3.33 -22.97
N ASP A 118 2.89 -4.63 -23.24
CA ASP A 118 1.86 -5.64 -22.93
C ASP A 118 1.89 -6.10 -21.45
N ALA A 119 2.93 -5.76 -20.69
CA ALA A 119 3.05 -6.16 -19.29
C ALA A 119 2.21 -5.27 -18.37
N VAL A 120 1.52 -5.90 -17.43
CA VAL A 120 0.82 -5.22 -16.33
C VAL A 120 1.62 -5.45 -15.05
N LEU A 121 1.99 -4.36 -14.39
CA LEU A 121 2.86 -4.37 -13.22
C LEU A 121 2.15 -3.78 -12.01
N LEU A 122 2.46 -4.32 -10.83
CA LEU A 122 2.16 -3.72 -9.54
C LEU A 122 3.43 -3.16 -8.95
N THR A 123 3.45 -1.86 -8.68
CA THR A 123 4.47 -1.17 -7.90
C THR A 123 3.90 -0.79 -6.54
N VAL A 124 4.64 -1.10 -5.49
CA VAL A 124 4.34 -0.71 -4.12
C VAL A 124 5.47 0.17 -3.62
N ARG A 125 5.12 1.36 -3.10
CA ARG A 125 6.08 2.28 -2.48
C ARG A 125 5.66 2.52 -1.05
N SER A 126 6.63 2.63 -0.16
CA SER A 126 6.35 2.91 1.25
C SER A 126 7.43 3.76 1.88
N LEU A 127 7.00 4.68 2.72
CA LEU A 127 7.82 5.38 3.70
C LEU A 127 7.42 4.86 5.08
N THR A 128 8.38 4.47 5.91
CA THR A 128 8.10 3.93 7.24
C THR A 128 9.09 4.45 8.27
N ALA A 129 8.56 5.02 9.35
CA ALA A 129 9.27 5.37 10.57
C ALA A 129 8.59 4.72 11.78
N PRO A 130 9.27 4.62 12.94
CA PRO A 130 8.63 4.21 14.19
C PRO A 130 7.44 5.13 14.51
N ALA A 131 6.39 4.57 15.12
CA ALA A 131 5.31 5.38 15.64
C ALA A 131 5.86 6.48 16.58
N PRO A 132 5.30 7.71 16.56
CA PRO A 132 5.85 8.83 17.31
C PRO A 132 5.83 8.59 18.82
N ARG A 133 4.82 7.86 19.32
CA ARG A 133 4.59 7.53 20.73
C ARG A 133 3.97 6.14 20.88
N GLY A 134 3.99 5.60 22.09
CA GLY A 134 3.32 4.35 22.44
C GLY A 134 4.18 3.09 22.28
N PRO A 135 3.63 1.91 22.64
CA PRO A 135 4.38 0.65 22.72
C PRO A 135 4.93 0.20 21.36
N TRP A 136 4.27 0.58 20.26
CA TRP A 136 4.69 0.26 18.91
C TRP A 136 6.08 0.75 18.54
N ARG A 137 6.51 1.88 19.12
CA ARG A 137 7.84 2.43 18.87
C ARG A 137 8.94 1.46 19.29
N ALA A 138 8.78 0.78 20.43
CA ALA A 138 9.74 -0.21 20.91
C ALA A 138 9.70 -1.50 20.07
N LEU A 139 8.53 -1.87 19.56
CA LEU A 139 8.33 -3.04 18.70
C LEU A 139 8.75 -2.80 17.24
N PHE A 140 9.24 -1.62 16.89
CA PHE A 140 9.55 -1.26 15.52
C PHE A 140 10.48 -2.23 14.78
N PRO A 141 11.57 -2.78 15.37
CA PRO A 141 12.41 -3.77 14.70
C PRO A 141 11.63 -5.03 14.28
N LEU A 142 10.69 -5.49 15.10
CA LEU A 142 9.82 -6.63 14.78
C LEU A 142 8.84 -6.27 13.66
N LEU A 143 8.28 -5.05 13.69
CA LEU A 143 7.41 -4.54 12.63
C LEU A 143 8.14 -4.49 11.28
N LEU A 144 9.44 -4.18 11.25
CA LEU A 144 10.23 -4.23 10.00
C LEU A 144 10.32 -5.65 9.42
N VAL A 145 10.36 -6.69 10.27
CA VAL A 145 10.31 -8.09 9.80
C VAL A 145 8.93 -8.41 9.23
N ALA A 146 7.86 -8.05 9.94
CA ALA A 146 6.49 -8.23 9.48
C ALA A 146 6.24 -7.51 8.14
N GLN A 147 6.76 -6.28 7.98
CA GLN A 147 6.68 -5.53 6.73
C GLN A 147 7.35 -6.25 5.55
N ARG A 148 8.51 -6.90 5.75
CA ARG A 148 9.15 -7.69 4.68
C ARG A 148 8.24 -8.83 4.20
N VAL A 149 7.57 -9.50 5.12
CA VAL A 149 6.60 -10.56 4.79
C VAL A 149 5.40 -9.97 4.05
N ALA A 150 4.81 -8.89 4.56
CA ALA A 150 3.69 -8.21 3.93
C ALA A 150 4.01 -7.74 2.51
N ARG A 151 5.17 -7.09 2.30
CA ARG A 151 5.64 -6.63 0.99
C ARG A 151 5.76 -7.77 -0.02
N ARG A 152 6.28 -8.93 0.39
CA ARG A 152 6.33 -10.13 -0.47
C ARG A 152 4.94 -10.63 -0.87
N ARG A 153 3.96 -10.53 0.04
CA ARG A 153 2.56 -10.88 -0.24
C ARG A 153 1.91 -9.87 -1.19
N TYR A 154 2.14 -8.58 -0.98
CA TYR A 154 1.64 -7.52 -1.86
C TYR A 154 2.06 -7.74 -3.31
N LEU A 155 3.34 -8.01 -3.56
CA LEU A 155 3.88 -8.25 -4.92
C LEU A 155 3.35 -9.52 -5.61
N ARG A 156 2.54 -10.32 -4.92
CA ARG A 156 1.84 -11.49 -5.46
C ARG A 156 0.32 -11.35 -5.46
N ALA A 157 -0.22 -10.28 -4.86
CA ALA A 157 -1.64 -10.18 -4.53
C ALA A 157 -2.57 -10.07 -5.74
N LEU A 158 -2.06 -9.56 -6.87
CA LEU A 158 -2.83 -9.35 -8.10
C LEU A 158 -2.37 -10.24 -9.27
N ARG A 159 -1.54 -11.25 -8.99
CA ARG A 159 -1.14 -12.25 -9.99
C ARG A 159 -2.28 -13.19 -10.32
#